data_AF-A0A1Q8FJQ3-F1
#
_entry.id   AF-A0A1Q8FJQ3-F1
#
_cell.length_a   1.000
_cell.length_b   1.000
_cell.length_c   1.000
_cell.angle_alpha   90.00
_cell.angle_beta   90.00
_cell.angle_gamma   90.00
#
_symmetry.space_group_name_H-M   'P 1'
#
loop_
_entity.id
_entity.type
_entity.pdbx_description
1 polymer ?
#
loop_
_entity_poly.entity_id
_entity_poly.type
_entity_poly.pdbx_seq_one_letter_code
_entity_poly.pdbx_strand_id
1 'polypeptide(L)'
;MERYAPLWGRDELTPAHFTAEEFFAPRDFDAGKRAREFERERYQARYDKTVLRGDKYPYVTRHLDYITSTFPGCQVLFILRNPLSVSESFQARFDNPDDKAFALDGIQALTRWNNSLRQLADGLAAGLNIAVVTYERAFASREAATRIFETVGLPPESVDWLGVDRVVQRAAELNVAETSRNEATRWKIAMEANFDLYRKMVNEACILRDM
;
A
#
# COMPACT_ATOMS: atom_id res chain seq x y z
N MET A 1 9.52 -3.57 2.90
CA MET A 1 9.06 -2.56 3.84
C MET A 1 7.71 -3.00 4.34
N GLU A 2 7.73 -3.72 5.47
CA GLU A 2 6.60 -3.97 6.38
C GLU A 2 7.27 -4.16 7.77
N ARG A 3 8.14 -3.21 8.15
CA ARG A 3 9.12 -3.42 9.23
C ARG A 3 8.40 -3.64 10.56
N TYR A 4 7.29 -2.95 10.75
CA TYR A 4 6.52 -3.02 11.99
C TYR A 4 5.28 -3.91 11.86
N ALA A 5 5.19 -4.78 10.84
CA ALA A 5 4.06 -5.70 10.66
C ALA A 5 3.61 -6.43 11.94
N PRO A 6 4.51 -6.89 12.84
CA PRO A 6 4.11 -7.51 14.09
C PRO A 6 3.46 -6.56 15.11
N LEU A 7 3.80 -5.26 15.08
CA LEU A 7 3.25 -4.25 15.98
C LEU A 7 1.86 -3.78 15.56
N TRP A 8 1.58 -3.80 14.24
CA TRP A 8 0.27 -3.44 13.70
C TRP A 8 -0.86 -4.29 14.28
N GLY A 9 -0.66 -5.60 14.40
CA GLY A 9 -1.70 -6.51 14.91
C GLY A 9 -2.08 -6.30 16.37
N ARG A 10 -1.30 -5.52 17.13
CA ARG A 10 -1.49 -5.24 18.56
C ARG A 10 -1.69 -3.76 18.87
N ASP A 11 -1.74 -2.90 17.84
CA ASP A 11 -1.81 -1.45 18.03
C ASP A 11 -0.69 -0.93 18.96
N GLU A 12 0.54 -1.41 18.73
CA GLU A 12 1.73 -1.07 19.54
C GLU A 12 2.69 -0.12 18.82
N LEU A 13 2.43 0.25 17.56
CA LEU A 13 3.28 1.15 16.79
C LEU A 13 3.15 2.61 17.26
N THR A 14 4.14 3.13 17.97
CA THR A 14 4.22 4.52 18.45
C THR A 14 5.24 5.39 17.68
N PRO A 15 5.24 6.74 17.85
CA PRO A 15 6.25 7.65 17.29
C PRO A 15 7.69 7.29 17.66
N ALA A 16 7.92 6.71 18.84
CA ALA A 16 9.26 6.31 19.28
C ALA A 16 9.92 5.35 18.29
N HIS A 17 9.15 4.45 17.65
CA HIS A 17 9.68 3.50 16.68
C HIS A 17 10.27 4.15 15.41
N PHE A 18 9.92 5.41 15.15
CA PHE A 18 10.42 6.22 14.03
C PHE A 18 11.50 7.23 14.47
N THR A 19 12.13 6.99 15.62
CA THR A 19 13.41 7.60 15.99
C THR A 19 14.56 6.79 15.39
N ALA A 20 15.73 7.42 15.19
CA ALA A 20 16.89 6.72 14.65
C ALA A 20 17.29 5.53 15.56
N GLU A 21 17.34 5.76 16.87
CA GLU A 21 17.68 4.76 17.87
C GLU A 21 16.80 3.50 17.73
N GLU A 22 15.48 3.68 17.76
CA GLU A 22 14.53 2.57 17.68
C GLU A 22 14.42 1.97 16.27
N PHE A 23 14.57 2.78 15.22
CA PHE A 23 14.53 2.31 13.84
C PHE A 23 15.69 1.36 13.57
N PHE A 24 16.88 1.64 14.13
CA PHE A 24 18.06 0.81 13.98
C PHE A 24 18.26 -0.18 15.14
N ALA A 25 17.42 -0.20 16.17
CA ALA A 25 17.51 -1.21 17.22
C ALA A 25 17.29 -2.63 16.66
N PRO A 26 18.07 -3.64 17.09
CA PRO A 26 17.81 -5.03 16.73
C PRO A 26 16.48 -5.49 17.35
N ARG A 27 15.68 -6.28 16.61
CA ARG A 27 14.37 -6.79 17.08
C ARG A 27 14.23 -8.28 16.83
N ASP A 28 13.57 -8.98 17.74
CA ASP A 28 13.40 -10.44 17.68
C ASP A 28 12.63 -10.91 16.43
N PHE A 29 11.72 -10.08 15.92
CA PHE A 29 10.96 -10.38 14.70
C PHE A 29 11.67 -10.01 13.39
N ASP A 30 12.87 -9.44 13.44
CA ASP A 30 13.75 -9.32 12.27
C ASP A 30 14.37 -10.69 11.89
N ALA A 31 14.29 -11.70 12.77
CA ALA A 31 14.89 -13.02 12.59
C ALA A 31 14.22 -13.92 11.51
N GLY A 32 13.05 -13.54 10.99
CA GLY A 32 12.26 -14.35 10.05
C GLY A 32 11.96 -13.66 8.73
N LYS A 33 12.63 -14.10 7.66
CA LYS A 33 12.61 -13.58 6.27
C LYS A 33 13.41 -12.28 6.08
N ARG A 34 14.71 -12.47 5.77
CA ARG A 34 15.62 -11.45 5.27
C ARG A 34 15.83 -10.29 6.25
N ALA A 35 16.35 -10.60 7.44
CA ALA A 35 17.44 -9.79 7.99
C ALA A 35 18.60 -9.82 6.97
N ARG A 36 18.42 -9.14 5.83
CA ARG A 36 19.56 -8.65 5.07
C ARG A 36 20.31 -7.84 6.11
N GLU A 37 21.58 -8.19 6.30
CA GLU A 37 22.59 -7.31 6.85
C GLU A 37 22.17 -5.90 6.48
N PHE A 38 21.58 -5.22 7.46
CA PHE A 38 21.16 -3.86 7.31
C PHE A 38 22.48 -3.20 6.94
N GLU A 39 22.60 -2.62 5.75
CA GLU A 39 23.66 -1.67 5.44
C GLU A 39 23.42 -0.46 6.34
N ARG A 40 23.56 -0.66 7.66
CA ARG A 40 23.21 0.28 8.72
C ARG A 40 23.90 1.59 8.41
N GLU A 41 25.17 1.52 8.03
CA GLU A 41 25.96 2.64 7.57
C GLU A 41 25.32 3.39 6.39
N ARG A 42 24.86 2.68 5.35
CA ARG A 42 24.19 3.28 4.18
C ARG A 42 22.87 3.94 4.55
N TYR A 43 22.06 3.29 5.39
CA TYR A 43 20.74 3.82 5.77
C TYR A 43 20.83 4.90 6.82
N GLN A 44 21.80 4.85 7.73
CA GLN A 44 22.00 5.85 8.78
C GLN A 44 22.36 7.21 8.17
N ALA A 45 23.25 7.25 7.18
CA ALA A 45 23.57 8.48 6.45
C ALA A 45 22.38 9.08 5.67
N ARG A 46 21.38 8.25 5.33
CA ARG A 46 20.15 8.68 4.65
C ARG A 46 19.04 9.05 5.64
N TYR A 47 19.02 8.43 6.81
CA TYR A 47 17.97 8.57 7.82
C TYR A 47 17.84 10.00 8.32
N ASP A 48 18.98 10.66 8.56
CA ASP A 48 18.98 12.06 9.01
C ASP A 48 18.50 13.03 7.93
N LYS A 49 18.52 12.59 6.66
CA LYS A 49 18.07 13.35 5.50
C LYS A 49 16.66 12.96 5.03
N THR A 50 15.99 12.03 5.71
CA THR A 50 14.63 11.63 5.32
C THR A 50 13.67 12.77 5.57
N VAL A 51 12.94 13.18 4.54
CA VAL A 51 11.83 14.13 4.69
C VAL A 51 10.58 13.45 5.24
N LEU A 52 10.37 12.17 4.88
CA LEU A 52 9.22 11.39 5.29
C LEU A 52 9.66 10.09 6.00
N ARG A 53 8.91 9.73 7.04
CA ARG A 53 9.04 8.45 7.74
C ARG A 53 7.68 7.81 7.81
N GLY A 54 7.63 6.50 7.58
CA GLY A 54 6.39 5.75 7.58
C GLY A 54 6.65 4.26 7.44
N ASP A 55 5.58 3.49 7.49
CA ASP A 55 5.60 2.06 7.23
C ASP A 55 4.53 1.73 6.18
N LYS A 56 4.69 0.59 5.52
CA LYS A 56 3.72 0.07 4.56
C LYS A 56 3.07 -1.14 5.20
N TYR A 57 1.76 -1.10 5.40
CA TYR A 57 1.01 -2.21 5.96
C TYR A 57 -0.26 -2.49 5.13
N PRO A 58 -0.41 -3.68 4.52
CA PRO A 58 -1.57 -4.01 3.69
C PRO A 58 -2.93 -3.88 4.38
N TYR A 59 -2.99 -4.01 5.71
CA TYR A 59 -4.25 -4.02 6.47
C TYR A 59 -4.46 -2.73 7.28
N VAL A 60 -3.81 -1.64 6.89
CA VAL A 60 -3.85 -0.33 7.58
C VAL A 60 -5.28 0.17 7.85
N THR A 61 -6.25 -0.17 6.98
CA THR A 61 -7.66 0.25 7.15
C THR A 61 -8.33 -0.29 8.41
N ARG A 62 -7.79 -1.35 9.01
CA ARG A 62 -8.29 -1.91 10.27
C ARG A 62 -7.82 -1.12 11.49
N HIS A 63 -6.87 -0.22 11.30
CA HIS A 63 -6.15 0.49 12.36
C HIS A 63 -6.22 2.02 12.17
N LEU A 64 -7.14 2.54 11.34
CA LEU A 64 -7.19 3.97 11.02
C LEU A 64 -7.39 4.84 12.27
N ASP A 65 -8.29 4.46 13.16
CA ASP A 65 -8.53 5.17 14.42
C ASP A 65 -7.25 5.19 15.27
N TYR A 66 -6.62 4.02 15.43
CA TYR A 66 -5.39 3.89 16.19
C TYR A 66 -4.25 4.76 15.63
N ILE A 67 -4.02 4.73 14.32
CA ILE A 67 -2.92 5.50 13.71
C ILE A 67 -3.18 6.98 13.87
N THR A 68 -4.39 7.43 13.58
CA THR A 68 -4.71 8.87 13.60
C THR A 68 -4.71 9.43 15.03
N SER A 69 -5.05 8.63 16.04
CA SER A 69 -4.89 9.02 17.45
C SER A 69 -3.44 9.00 17.91
N THR A 70 -2.64 8.03 17.45
CA THR A 70 -1.26 7.81 17.92
C THR A 70 -0.24 8.69 17.20
N PHE A 71 -0.53 9.08 15.97
CA PHE A 71 0.31 9.93 15.13
C PHE A 71 -0.46 11.17 14.65
N PRO A 72 -0.63 12.19 15.52
CA PRO A 72 -1.26 13.44 15.12
C PRO A 72 -0.57 14.03 13.89
N GLY A 73 -1.36 14.36 12.85
CA GLY A 73 -0.84 14.90 11.60
C GLY A 73 -0.27 13.86 10.63
N CYS A 74 -0.36 12.56 10.91
CA CYS A 74 -0.03 11.54 9.93
C CYS A 74 -0.93 11.65 8.69
N GLN A 75 -0.41 11.20 7.56
CA GLN A 75 -1.19 10.99 6.35
C GLN A 75 -1.15 9.51 5.97
N VAL A 76 -2.32 8.95 5.68
CA VAL A 76 -2.43 7.59 5.15
C VAL A 76 -2.54 7.67 3.63
N LEU A 77 -1.56 7.12 2.91
CA LEU A 77 -1.65 6.92 1.47
C LEU A 77 -2.25 5.51 1.20
N PHE A 78 -3.48 5.46 0.73
CA PHE A 78 -4.18 4.22 0.42
C PHE A 78 -4.18 3.95 -1.09
N ILE A 79 -3.60 2.81 -1.49
CA ILE A 79 -3.62 2.35 -2.89
C ILE A 79 -4.85 1.47 -3.11
N LEU A 80 -5.84 1.99 -3.82
CA LEU A 80 -7.03 1.27 -4.24
C LEU A 80 -6.79 0.60 -5.59
N ARG A 81 -6.97 -0.72 -5.68
CA ARG A 81 -6.82 -1.47 -6.93
C ARG A 81 -8.17 -2.03 -7.36
N ASN A 82 -8.38 -2.18 -8.67
CA ASN A 82 -9.59 -2.82 -9.18
C ASN A 82 -9.75 -4.26 -8.62
N PRO A 83 -10.97 -4.70 -8.31
CA PRO A 83 -11.19 -5.98 -7.63
C PRO A 83 -10.83 -7.19 -8.49
N LEU A 84 -10.90 -7.08 -9.83
CA LEU A 84 -10.49 -8.14 -10.76
C LEU A 84 -9.01 -8.45 -10.59
N SER A 85 -8.14 -7.45 -10.73
CA SER A 85 -6.69 -7.61 -10.60
C SER A 85 -6.27 -8.01 -9.20
N VAL A 86 -7.00 -7.62 -8.14
CA VAL A 86 -6.72 -8.09 -6.78
C VAL A 86 -7.00 -9.59 -6.68
N SER A 87 -8.19 -10.04 -7.05
CA SER A 87 -8.57 -11.45 -6.94
C SER A 87 -7.74 -12.35 -7.85
N GLU A 88 -7.50 -11.96 -9.10
CA GLU A 88 -6.65 -12.72 -10.02
C GLU A 88 -5.21 -12.81 -9.52
N SER A 89 -4.66 -11.70 -8.97
CA SER A 89 -3.31 -11.70 -8.38
C SER A 89 -3.20 -12.59 -7.15
N PHE A 90 -4.24 -12.70 -6.32
CA PHE A 90 -4.23 -13.59 -5.17
C PHE A 90 -4.38 -15.05 -5.60
N GLN A 91 -5.28 -15.34 -6.53
CA GLN A 91 -5.49 -16.68 -7.05
C GLN A 91 -4.21 -17.25 -7.67
N ALA A 92 -3.54 -16.48 -8.52
CA ALA A 92 -2.29 -16.91 -9.16
C ALA A 92 -1.18 -17.24 -8.15
N ARG A 93 -1.16 -16.56 -7.00
CA ARG A 93 -0.18 -16.83 -5.93
C ARG A 93 -0.59 -17.99 -5.05
N PHE A 94 -1.88 -18.15 -4.77
CA PHE A 94 -2.43 -19.30 -4.07
C PHE A 94 -2.17 -20.61 -4.84
N ASP A 95 -2.31 -20.56 -6.16
CA ASP A 95 -2.07 -21.70 -7.05
C ASP A 95 -0.57 -21.98 -7.27
N ASN A 96 0.32 -21.06 -6.88
CA ASN A 96 1.76 -21.22 -7.03
C ASN A 96 2.35 -22.00 -5.84
N PRO A 97 2.79 -23.26 -6.02
CA PRO A 97 3.33 -24.07 -4.93
C PRO A 97 4.63 -23.53 -4.33
N ASP A 98 5.35 -22.67 -5.07
CA ASP A 98 6.58 -22.04 -4.59
C ASP A 98 6.31 -20.78 -3.75
N ASP A 99 5.11 -20.21 -3.82
CA ASP A 99 4.71 -19.03 -3.04
C ASP A 99 3.92 -19.44 -1.77
N LYS A 100 4.60 -20.15 -0.86
CA LYS A 100 4.02 -20.64 0.41
C LYS A 100 3.57 -19.53 1.36
N ALA A 101 3.80 -18.25 1.05
CA ALA A 101 3.41 -17.12 1.88
C ALA A 101 1.95 -16.69 1.67
N PHE A 102 1.28 -17.17 0.60
CA PHE A 102 -0.06 -16.73 0.21
C PHE A 102 -1.08 -17.84 0.43
N ALA A 103 -1.72 -17.79 1.62
CA ALA A 103 -2.74 -18.76 2.03
C ALA A 103 -4.17 -18.36 1.64
N LEU A 104 -4.34 -17.30 0.84
CA LEU A 104 -5.65 -16.74 0.50
C LEU A 104 -5.89 -16.83 -1.00
N ASP A 105 -7.02 -17.43 -1.36
CA ASP A 105 -7.48 -17.49 -2.75
C ASP A 105 -8.07 -16.14 -3.22
N GLY A 106 -8.45 -16.08 -4.50
CA GLY A 106 -9.00 -14.86 -5.10
C GLY A 106 -10.35 -14.41 -4.51
N ILE A 107 -11.16 -15.33 -3.99
CA ILE A 107 -12.49 -15.05 -3.41
C ILE A 107 -12.36 -14.51 -1.99
N GLN A 108 -11.48 -15.11 -1.20
CA GLN A 108 -11.11 -14.60 0.12
C GLN A 108 -10.46 -13.21 0.01
N ALA A 109 -9.65 -12.99 -1.02
CA ALA A 109 -9.10 -11.68 -1.33
C ALA A 109 -10.19 -10.65 -1.67
N LEU A 110 -11.21 -11.02 -2.46
CA LEU A 110 -12.35 -10.15 -2.76
C LEU A 110 -13.09 -9.74 -1.49
N THR A 111 -13.34 -10.70 -0.59
CA THR A 111 -13.98 -10.43 0.70
C THR A 111 -13.18 -9.42 1.52
N ARG A 112 -11.84 -9.58 1.56
CA ARG A 112 -10.96 -8.62 2.25
C ARG A 112 -10.95 -7.25 1.59
N TRP A 113 -10.95 -7.22 0.26
CA TRP A 113 -11.00 -5.98 -0.51
C TRP A 113 -12.28 -5.19 -0.21
N ASN A 114 -13.44 -5.85 -0.22
CA ASN A 114 -14.73 -5.25 0.13
C ASN A 114 -14.73 -4.68 1.56
N ASN A 115 -14.12 -5.40 2.52
CA ASN A 115 -13.97 -4.93 3.89
C ASN A 115 -13.08 -3.68 3.98
N SER A 116 -11.91 -3.69 3.32
CA SER A 116 -11.02 -2.53 3.31
C SER A 116 -11.66 -1.31 2.67
N LEU A 117 -12.50 -1.51 1.64
CA LEU A 117 -13.18 -0.43 0.95
C LEU A 117 -14.24 0.24 1.84
N ARG A 118 -14.99 -0.54 2.64
CA ARG A 118 -15.91 -0.01 3.65
C ARG A 118 -15.17 0.79 4.72
N GLN A 119 -14.12 0.21 5.29
CA GLN A 119 -13.31 0.86 6.32
C GLN A 119 -12.65 2.16 5.82
N LEU A 120 -12.19 2.17 4.57
CA LEU A 120 -11.68 3.37 3.92
C LEU A 120 -12.76 4.46 3.83
N ALA A 121 -13.98 4.09 3.41
CA ALA A 121 -15.09 5.02 3.30
C ALA A 121 -15.50 5.58 4.67
N ASP A 122 -15.53 4.74 5.71
CA ASP A 122 -15.81 5.16 7.08
C ASP A 122 -14.75 6.13 7.59
N GLY A 123 -13.46 5.84 7.36
CA GLY A 123 -12.36 6.73 7.73
C GLY A 123 -12.40 8.08 7.01
N LEU A 124 -12.73 8.08 5.71
CA LEU A 124 -12.93 9.32 4.95
C LEU A 124 -14.13 10.12 5.49
N ALA A 125 -15.24 9.46 5.80
CA ALA A 125 -16.43 10.10 6.35
C ALA A 125 -16.19 10.67 7.77
N ALA A 126 -15.31 10.04 8.54
CA ALA A 126 -14.83 10.55 9.83
C ALA A 126 -13.83 11.71 9.72
N GLY A 127 -13.46 12.13 8.50
CA GLY A 127 -12.54 13.24 8.26
C GLY A 127 -11.08 12.89 8.51
N LEU A 128 -10.72 11.61 8.48
CA LEU A 128 -9.32 11.19 8.63
C LEU A 128 -8.48 11.63 7.42
N ASN A 129 -7.22 11.97 7.66
CA ASN A 129 -6.28 12.42 6.63
C ASN A 129 -5.79 11.26 5.75
N ILE A 130 -6.62 10.86 4.78
CA ILE A 130 -6.38 9.74 3.89
C ILE A 130 -6.32 10.23 2.44
N ALA A 131 -5.21 10.00 1.77
CA ALA A 131 -5.06 10.20 0.33
C ALA A 131 -5.31 8.87 -0.39
N VAL A 132 -6.26 8.86 -1.33
CA VAL A 132 -6.55 7.67 -2.14
C VAL A 132 -5.91 7.80 -3.51
N VAL A 133 -5.22 6.76 -3.96
CA VAL A 133 -4.69 6.64 -5.32
C VAL A 133 -5.14 5.32 -5.93
N THR A 134 -5.37 5.28 -7.25
CA THR A 134 -5.62 4.02 -7.93
C THR A 134 -4.32 3.35 -8.34
N TYR A 135 -4.21 2.04 -8.14
CA TYR A 135 -3.03 1.27 -8.54
C TYR A 135 -2.72 1.44 -10.04
N GLU A 136 -3.79 1.48 -10.85
CA GLU A 136 -3.73 1.58 -12.31
C GLU A 136 -3.11 2.91 -12.78
N ARG A 137 -3.23 3.97 -11.98
CA ARG A 137 -2.72 5.31 -12.32
C ARG A 137 -1.48 5.71 -11.54
N ALA A 138 -1.30 5.22 -10.32
CA ALA A 138 -0.21 5.61 -9.43
C ALA A 138 1.19 5.43 -10.04
N PHE A 139 1.34 4.49 -10.98
CA PHE A 139 2.60 4.19 -11.65
C PHE A 139 2.57 4.48 -13.15
N ALA A 140 1.53 5.15 -13.65
CA ALA A 140 1.32 5.33 -15.09
C ALA A 140 2.19 6.43 -15.69
N SER A 141 2.59 7.44 -14.89
CA SER A 141 3.34 8.59 -15.38
C SER A 141 4.11 9.29 -14.28
N ARG A 142 5.05 10.15 -14.70
CA ARG A 142 5.75 11.07 -13.79
C ARG A 142 4.79 12.06 -13.13
N GLU A 143 3.78 12.52 -13.86
CA GLU A 143 2.75 13.43 -13.32
C GLU A 143 1.98 12.79 -12.16
N ALA A 144 1.64 11.50 -12.26
CA ALA A 144 0.96 10.79 -11.18
C ALA A 144 1.87 10.69 -9.96
N ALA A 145 3.16 10.38 -10.16
CA ALA A 145 4.15 10.36 -9.09
C ALA A 145 4.31 11.73 -8.42
N THR A 146 4.39 12.82 -9.20
CA THR A 146 4.43 14.20 -8.68
C THR A 146 3.23 14.46 -7.79
N ARG A 147 2.02 14.14 -8.23
CA ARG A 147 0.79 14.38 -7.46
C ARG A 147 0.77 13.61 -6.14
N ILE A 148 1.27 12.37 -6.13
CA ILE A 148 1.44 11.57 -4.92
C ILE A 148 2.44 12.25 -3.97
N PHE A 149 3.60 12.63 -4.47
CA PHE A 149 4.66 13.26 -3.69
C PHE A 149 4.26 14.60 -3.08
N GLU A 150 3.60 15.46 -3.84
CA GLU A 150 3.01 16.71 -3.33
C GLU A 150 2.01 16.42 -2.20
N THR A 151 1.15 15.42 -2.38
CA THR A 151 0.13 15.05 -1.40
C THR A 151 0.74 14.59 -0.08
N VAL A 152 1.84 13.82 -0.15
CA VAL A 152 2.59 13.37 1.04
C VAL A 152 3.62 14.37 1.55
N GLY A 153 3.72 15.55 0.95
CA GLY A 153 4.66 16.59 1.35
C GLY A 153 6.12 16.25 1.06
N LEU A 154 6.40 15.43 0.04
CA LEU A 154 7.76 15.16 -0.43
C LEU A 154 8.20 16.25 -1.43
N PRO A 155 9.24 17.05 -1.13
CA PRO A 155 9.71 18.09 -2.02
C PRO A 155 10.28 17.53 -3.33
N PRO A 156 10.00 18.15 -4.50
CA PRO A 156 10.48 17.67 -5.80
C PRO A 156 12.00 17.46 -5.91
N GLU A 157 12.78 18.26 -5.19
CA GLU A 157 14.25 18.17 -5.11
C GLU A 157 14.75 16.96 -4.33
N SER A 158 13.90 16.36 -3.49
CA SER A 158 14.19 15.15 -2.71
C SER A 158 13.86 13.86 -3.48
N VAL A 159 13.28 13.97 -4.68
CA VAL A 159 12.82 12.83 -5.47
C VAL A 159 13.94 12.29 -6.38
N ASP A 160 14.17 10.98 -6.33
CA ASP A 160 14.97 10.27 -7.34
C ASP A 160 14.15 10.10 -8.63
N TRP A 161 14.14 11.11 -9.48
CA TRP A 161 13.36 11.09 -10.73
C TRP A 161 13.81 9.98 -11.69
N LEU A 162 15.09 9.61 -11.70
CA LEU A 162 15.56 8.45 -12.48
C LEU A 162 14.98 7.14 -11.93
N GLY A 163 14.84 7.04 -10.61
CA GLY A 163 14.13 5.94 -9.95
C GLY A 163 12.65 5.89 -10.32
N VAL A 164 11.99 7.04 -10.34
CA VAL A 164 10.58 7.17 -10.78
C VAL A 164 10.42 6.70 -12.22
N ASP A 165 11.28 7.18 -13.14
CA ASP A 165 11.21 6.80 -14.56
C ASP A 165 11.37 5.29 -14.76
N ARG A 166 12.28 4.65 -14.00
CA ARG A 166 12.41 3.17 -13.99
C ARG A 166 11.14 2.47 -13.52
N VAL A 167 10.47 3.00 -12.49
CA VAL A 167 9.21 2.44 -11.97
C VAL A 167 8.09 2.58 -13.01
N VAL A 168 7.96 3.75 -13.65
CA VAL A 168 6.97 4.01 -14.70
C VAL A 168 7.20 3.08 -15.90
N GLN A 169 8.44 2.96 -16.37
CA GLN A 169 8.80 2.04 -17.45
C GLN A 169 8.44 0.59 -17.08
N ARG A 170 8.79 0.15 -15.87
CA ARG A 170 8.47 -1.20 -15.42
C ARG A 170 6.97 -1.45 -15.33
N ALA A 171 6.20 -0.47 -14.89
CA ALA A 171 4.74 -0.58 -14.84
C ALA A 171 4.14 -0.72 -16.25
N ALA A 172 4.66 0.04 -17.23
CA ALA A 172 4.24 -0.07 -18.63
C ALA A 172 4.51 -1.48 -19.19
N GLU A 173 5.66 -2.08 -18.90
CA GLU A 173 5.99 -3.47 -19.30
C GLU A 173 5.03 -4.49 -18.66
N LEU A 174 4.73 -4.33 -17.38
CA LEU A 174 3.86 -5.26 -16.64
C LEU A 174 2.40 -5.19 -17.11
N ASN A 175 1.94 -4.04 -17.59
CA ASN A 175 0.58 -3.87 -18.12
C ASN A 175 0.34 -4.63 -19.44
N VAL A 176 1.40 -5.05 -20.14
CA VAL A 176 1.32 -5.82 -21.40
C VAL A 176 1.27 -7.33 -21.14
N ALA A 177 1.60 -7.78 -19.93
CA ALA A 177 1.62 -9.21 -19.62
C ALA A 177 0.21 -9.79 -19.54
N GLU A 178 -0.05 -10.85 -20.31
CA GLU A 178 -1.31 -11.60 -20.23
C GLU A 178 -1.45 -12.31 -18.88
N THR A 179 -2.63 -12.20 -18.28
CA THR A 179 -3.01 -12.96 -17.09
C THR A 179 -3.99 -14.08 -17.46
N SER A 180 -3.88 -15.21 -16.77
CA SER A 180 -4.81 -16.33 -16.97
C SER A 180 -6.22 -15.92 -16.54
N ARG A 181 -7.18 -16.11 -17.44
CA ARG A 181 -8.58 -15.77 -17.22
C ARG A 181 -9.30 -16.89 -16.47
N ASN A 182 -9.98 -16.56 -15.38
CA ASN A 182 -10.83 -17.49 -14.62
C ASN A 182 -12.28 -16.98 -14.55
N GLU A 183 -13.20 -17.60 -15.31
CA GLU A 183 -14.60 -17.16 -15.38
C GLU A 183 -15.35 -17.28 -14.06
N ALA A 184 -15.09 -18.32 -13.27
CA ALA A 184 -15.77 -18.51 -11.99
C ALA A 184 -15.42 -17.38 -11.03
N THR A 185 -14.14 -17.01 -10.96
CA THR A 185 -13.67 -15.87 -10.17
C THR A 185 -14.26 -14.55 -10.67
N ARG A 186 -14.29 -14.32 -11.99
CA ARG A 186 -14.84 -13.08 -12.58
C ARG A 186 -16.34 -12.96 -12.36
N TRP A 187 -17.10 -14.05 -12.48
CA TRP A 187 -18.53 -14.08 -12.14
C TRP A 187 -18.75 -13.70 -10.67
N LYS A 188 -17.97 -14.28 -9.76
CA LYS A 188 -18.04 -13.94 -8.33
C LYS A 188 -17.76 -12.47 -8.07
N ILE A 189 -16.74 -11.91 -8.72
CA ILE A 189 -16.42 -10.48 -8.62
C ILE A 189 -17.55 -9.62 -9.16
N ALA A 190 -18.13 -9.98 -10.31
CA ALA A 190 -19.26 -9.27 -10.88
C ALA A 190 -20.47 -9.21 -9.94
N MET A 191 -20.69 -10.27 -9.16
CA MET A 191 -21.84 -10.39 -8.25
C MET A 191 -21.60 -9.82 -6.85
N GLU A 192 -20.37 -9.88 -6.34
CA GLU A 192 -20.07 -9.64 -4.92
C GLU A 192 -19.17 -8.42 -4.67
N ALA A 193 -18.46 -7.91 -5.68
CA ALA A 193 -17.66 -6.71 -5.50
C ALA A 193 -18.55 -5.49 -5.28
N ASN A 194 -18.22 -4.66 -4.29
CA ASN A 194 -18.91 -3.42 -4.03
C ASN A 194 -18.48 -2.33 -5.04
N PHE A 195 -18.92 -2.49 -6.29
CA PHE A 195 -18.57 -1.58 -7.38
C PHE A 195 -19.10 -0.16 -7.16
N ASP A 196 -20.25 -0.01 -6.49
CA ASP A 196 -20.83 1.30 -6.21
C ASP A 196 -19.88 2.11 -5.32
N LEU A 197 -19.44 1.52 -4.20
CA LEU A 197 -18.50 2.17 -3.32
C LEU A 197 -17.13 2.36 -3.99
N TYR A 198 -16.69 1.42 -4.81
CA TYR A 198 -15.43 1.54 -5.54
C TYR A 198 -15.46 2.73 -6.51
N ARG A 199 -16.49 2.84 -7.34
CA ARG A 199 -16.68 3.98 -8.24
C ARG A 199 -16.76 5.29 -7.47
N LYS A 200 -17.46 5.30 -6.34
CA LYS A 200 -17.49 6.46 -5.44
C LYS A 200 -16.08 6.85 -4.99
N MET A 201 -15.29 5.92 -4.47
CA MET A 201 -13.92 6.21 -4.03
C MET A 201 -13.03 6.70 -5.17
N VAL A 202 -13.13 6.09 -6.35
CA VAL A 202 -12.36 6.49 -7.53
C VAL A 202 -12.74 7.90 -8.00
N ASN A 203 -14.03 8.23 -8.05
CA ASN A 203 -14.49 9.51 -8.59
C ASN A 203 -14.41 10.65 -7.58
N GLU A 204 -14.63 10.38 -6.30
CA GLU A 204 -14.77 11.43 -5.28
C GLU A 204 -13.51 11.61 -4.44
N ALA A 205 -12.80 10.53 -4.10
CA ALA A 205 -11.67 10.55 -3.16
C ALA A 205 -10.29 10.40 -3.82
N CYS A 206 -10.19 9.82 -5.01
CA CYS A 206 -8.91 9.58 -5.67
C CYS A 206 -8.25 10.89 -6.15
N ILE A 207 -7.02 11.13 -5.71
CA ILE A 207 -6.25 12.33 -6.10
C ILE A 207 -5.74 12.28 -7.55
N LEU A 208 -5.91 11.14 -8.22
CA LEU A 208 -5.50 10.87 -9.61
C LEU A 208 -6.70 10.71 -10.56
N ARG A 209 -7.90 11.17 -10.16
CA ARG A 209 -9.15 10.90 -10.91
C ARG A 209 -9.21 11.57 -12.29
N ASP A 210 -8.55 12.71 -12.45
CA ASP A 210 -8.59 13.54 -13.67
C ASP A 210 -7.47 13.19 -14.66
N MET A 211 -6.73 12.10 -14.39
CA MET A 211 -5.59 11.63 -15.17
C MET A 211 -5.93 10.44 -16.08
#